data_AF-A0A067KXU5-F1
#
_entry.id   AF-A0A067KXU5-F1
#
_cell.length_a   1.000
_cell.length_b   1.000
_cell.length_c   1.000
_cell.angle_alpha   90.00
_cell.angle_beta   90.00
_cell.angle_gamma   90.00
#
_symmetry.space_group_name_H-M   'P 1'
#
loop_
_entity.id
_entity.type
_entity.pdbx_description
1 polymer ?
#
loop_
_entity_poly.entity_id
_entity_poly.type
_entity_poly.pdbx_seq_one_letter_code
_entity_poly.pdbx_strand_id
1 'polypeptide(L)'
;MKYGKRLRNEIEGTFPEWKGQFISYKKLKKQLKLIFPGSGRFGSTSRWPRFATRRFLEVNNMGIRIGFTRLLDNELNKINRFYFDKEEDYIIRLKELQIRAANLQSDEEKLQVQKDILDFHGEMVLLLNYSVLNFTGVVKIVKKHNKRTGTNFQFSSLPFFSTDLLYKLMKECETMLRRLFFPDDT
;
A
#
# COMPACT_ATOMS: atom_id res chain seq x y z
N MET A 1 17.15 -6.10 -9.83
CA MET A 1 16.04 -5.11 -9.77
C MET A 1 16.11 -4.22 -8.52
N LYS A 2 16.16 -2.89 -8.69
CA LYS A 2 16.20 -1.86 -7.63
C LYS A 2 14.79 -1.41 -7.20
N TYR A 3 13.86 -2.33 -6.92
CA TYR A 3 12.46 -1.99 -6.59
C TYR A 3 12.34 -0.97 -5.45
N GLY A 4 13.13 -1.12 -4.38
CA GLY A 4 13.08 -0.17 -3.26
C GLY A 4 13.56 1.26 -3.58
N LYS A 5 14.32 1.48 -4.67
CA LYS A 5 14.65 2.82 -5.17
C LYS A 5 13.47 3.37 -5.98
N ARG A 6 12.92 2.56 -6.89
CA ARG A 6 11.73 2.93 -7.67
C ARG A 6 10.55 3.31 -6.77
N LEU A 7 10.20 2.45 -5.81
CA LEU A 7 9.09 2.70 -4.88
C LEU A 7 9.26 4.03 -4.14
N ARG A 8 10.48 4.35 -3.68
CA ARG A 8 10.75 5.63 -3.00
C ARG A 8 10.53 6.81 -3.92
N ASN A 9 11.10 6.77 -5.12
CA ASN A 9 10.98 7.86 -6.09
C ASN A 9 9.51 8.10 -6.47
N GLU A 10 8.75 7.03 -6.66
CA GLU A 10 7.33 7.06 -7.02
C GLU A 10 6.48 7.64 -5.87
N ILE A 11 6.76 7.25 -4.63
CA ILE A 11 6.13 7.83 -3.42
C ILE A 11 6.46 9.33 -3.29
N GLU A 12 7.72 9.72 -3.50
CA GLU A 12 8.16 11.11 -3.33
C GLU A 12 7.57 12.05 -4.40
N GLY A 13 7.36 11.55 -5.62
CA GLY A 13 6.81 12.34 -6.73
C GLY A 13 5.28 12.38 -6.78
N THR A 14 4.60 11.28 -6.44
CA THR A 14 3.14 11.16 -6.65
C THR A 14 2.33 11.23 -5.36
N PHE A 15 2.92 10.88 -4.20
CA PHE A 15 2.19 10.71 -2.95
C PHE A 15 2.84 11.47 -1.79
N PRO A 16 2.95 12.80 -1.86
CA PRO A 16 3.67 13.56 -0.86
C PRO A 16 3.08 13.43 0.55
N GLU A 17 1.76 13.28 0.66
CA GLU A 17 1.05 13.17 1.93
C GLU A 17 0.99 11.73 2.46
N TRP A 18 0.99 10.73 1.60
CA TRP A 18 0.80 9.32 1.99
C TRP A 18 2.12 8.58 2.22
N LYS A 19 3.28 9.27 2.17
CA LYS A 19 4.62 8.64 2.25
C LYS A 19 4.79 7.67 3.42
N GLY A 20 4.25 8.02 4.59
CA GLY A 20 4.33 7.19 5.81
C GLY A 20 3.49 5.92 5.78
N GLN A 21 2.49 5.88 4.89
CA GLN A 21 1.48 4.84 4.84
C GLN A 21 1.86 3.69 3.91
N PHE A 22 2.88 3.85 3.06
CA PHE A 22 3.41 2.77 2.24
C PHE A 22 4.24 1.77 3.04
N ILE A 23 4.36 0.55 2.51
CA ILE A 23 5.21 -0.50 3.05
C ILE A 23 6.66 -0.02 3.25
N SER A 24 7.17 -0.21 4.47
CA SER A 24 8.56 0.09 4.84
C SER A 24 9.56 -0.92 4.25
N TYR A 25 9.62 -1.02 2.93
CA TYR A 25 10.39 -2.03 2.20
C TYR A 25 11.89 -2.06 2.59
N LYS A 26 12.47 -0.89 2.92
CA LYS A 26 13.86 -0.78 3.39
C LYS A 26 14.05 -1.41 4.78
N LYS A 27 13.11 -1.19 5.72
CA LYS A 27 13.16 -1.75 7.08
C LYS A 27 13.02 -3.28 7.04
N LEU A 28 12.04 -3.78 6.28
CA LEU A 28 11.85 -5.21 6.07
C LEU A 28 13.08 -5.88 5.44
N LYS A 29 13.69 -5.26 4.43
CA LYS A 29 14.94 -5.77 3.83
C LYS A 29 16.10 -5.82 4.81
N LYS A 30 16.19 -4.88 5.76
CA LYS A 30 17.24 -4.89 6.80
C LYS A 30 17.02 -6.07 7.74
N GLN A 31 15.79 -6.31 8.21
CA GLN A 31 15.47 -7.48 9.03
C GLN A 31 15.79 -8.79 8.32
N LEU A 32 15.46 -8.92 7.02
CA LEU A 32 15.84 -10.11 6.23
C LEU A 32 17.35 -10.34 6.13
N LYS A 33 18.19 -9.30 6.25
CA LYS A 33 19.66 -9.47 6.27
C LYS A 33 20.16 -9.98 7.62
N LEU A 34 19.43 -9.73 8.71
CA LEU A 34 19.77 -10.26 10.04
C LEU A 34 19.50 -11.77 10.11
N ILE A 35 18.42 -12.24 9.46
CA ILE A 35 18.10 -13.68 9.41
C ILE A 35 19.19 -14.46 8.66
N PHE A 36 19.79 -13.85 7.63
CA PHE A 36 20.89 -14.45 6.87
C PHE A 36 21.88 -13.36 6.43
N PRO A 37 22.99 -13.14 7.17
CA PRO A 37 24.11 -12.35 6.69
C PRO A 37 24.77 -13.15 5.56
N GLY A 38 24.37 -12.85 4.33
CA GLY A 38 24.75 -13.47 3.05
C GLY A 38 25.87 -14.51 2.99
N SER A 39 25.57 -15.60 2.28
CA SER A 39 26.47 -16.58 1.65
C SER A 39 27.38 -15.99 0.54
N GLY A 40 28.01 -14.85 0.80
CA GLY A 40 28.97 -14.22 -0.10
C GLY A 40 30.25 -13.88 0.67
N ARG A 41 31.34 -14.57 0.32
CA ARG A 41 32.75 -14.35 0.73
C ARG A 41 32.90 -13.46 1.96
N PHE A 42 32.98 -14.11 3.12
CA PHE A 42 33.45 -13.47 4.36
C PHE A 42 34.87 -12.94 4.11
N GLY A 43 34.97 -11.66 3.76
CA GLY A 43 36.09 -10.86 4.20
C GLY A 43 36.05 -10.89 5.72
N SER A 44 37.07 -11.52 6.31
CA SER A 44 37.40 -11.51 7.73
C SER A 44 36.98 -10.19 8.40
N THR A 45 36.00 -10.23 9.31
CA THR A 45 35.80 -9.23 10.40
C THR A 45 34.53 -9.40 11.26
N SER A 46 33.59 -10.32 10.99
CA SER A 46 32.48 -10.54 11.94
C SER A 46 32.86 -11.50 13.07
N ARG A 47 33.08 -10.94 14.27
CA ARG A 47 33.30 -11.64 15.55
C ARG A 47 32.10 -12.53 15.92
N TRP A 48 32.03 -13.75 15.41
CA TRP A 48 31.15 -14.77 15.99
C TRP A 48 31.99 -15.65 16.93
N PRO A 49 31.58 -15.85 18.20
CA PRO A 49 32.32 -16.71 19.12
C PRO A 49 32.41 -18.11 18.51
N ARG A 50 33.62 -18.68 18.45
CA ARG A 50 33.87 -20.07 18.00
C ARG A 50 33.11 -21.14 18.81
N PHE A 51 32.38 -20.73 19.86
CA PHE A 51 31.61 -21.57 20.79
C PHE A 51 30.09 -21.43 20.65
N ALA A 52 29.57 -20.74 19.63
CA ALA A 52 28.12 -20.68 19.42
C ALA A 52 27.56 -22.09 19.14
N THR A 53 26.88 -22.67 20.13
CA THR A 53 26.25 -23.98 20.00
C THR A 53 25.17 -23.92 18.92
N ARG A 54 24.97 -25.01 18.19
CA ARG A 54 23.91 -25.14 17.16
C ARG A 54 22.54 -24.66 17.66
N ARG A 55 22.21 -24.95 18.93
CA ARG A 55 20.99 -24.53 19.61
C ARG A 55 20.86 -23.01 19.79
N PHE A 56 21.96 -22.29 20.06
CA PHE A 56 21.95 -20.82 20.17
C PHE A 56 21.72 -20.16 18.80
N LEU A 57 22.31 -20.71 17.74
CA LEU A 57 22.06 -20.28 16.35
C LEU A 57 20.61 -20.53 15.93
N GLU A 58 20.04 -21.67 16.29
CA GLU A 58 18.64 -22.02 16.01
C GLU A 58 17.65 -21.09 16.75
N VAL A 59 17.85 -20.85 18.05
CA VAL A 59 17.01 -19.94 18.85
C VAL A 59 17.11 -18.49 18.36
N ASN A 60 18.32 -18.01 18.05
CA ASN A 60 18.52 -16.67 17.50
C ASN A 60 17.85 -16.53 16.12
N ASN A 61 18.02 -17.51 15.23
CA ASN A 61 17.35 -17.51 13.93
C ASN A 61 15.82 -17.56 14.07
N MET A 62 15.29 -18.28 15.06
CA MET A 62 13.86 -18.31 15.35
C MET A 62 13.36 -16.94 15.82
N GLY A 63 14.06 -16.29 16.76
CA GLY A 63 13.74 -14.95 17.24
C GLY A 63 13.75 -13.89 16.13
N ILE A 64 14.74 -13.95 15.22
CA ILE A 64 14.81 -13.01 14.09
C ILE A 64 13.72 -13.31 13.05
N ARG A 65 13.37 -14.59 12.81
CA ARG A 65 12.23 -14.97 11.95
C ARG A 65 10.91 -14.42 12.49
N ILE A 66 10.66 -14.59 13.80
CA ILE A 66 9.49 -14.00 14.49
C ILE A 66 9.50 -12.47 14.34
N GLY A 67 10.67 -11.84 14.47
CA GLY A 67 10.85 -10.41 14.26
C GLY A 67 10.46 -9.92 12.86
N PHE A 68 10.82 -10.66 11.81
CA PHE A 68 10.40 -10.34 10.44
C PHE A 68 8.88 -10.50 10.25
N THR A 69 8.31 -11.61 10.71
CA THR A 69 6.86 -11.87 10.63
C THR A 69 6.07 -10.75 11.30
N ARG A 70 6.43 -10.39 12.55
CA ARG A 70 5.78 -9.32 13.29
C ARG A 70 5.92 -7.96 12.60
N LEU A 71 7.10 -7.66 12.05
CA LEU A 71 7.30 -6.40 11.34
C LEU A 71 6.46 -6.34 10.06
N LEU A 72 6.37 -7.45 9.32
CA LEU A 72 5.53 -7.52 8.13
C LEU A 72 4.05 -7.39 8.47
N ASP A 73 3.58 -8.08 9.50
CA ASP A 73 2.21 -7.99 9.97
C ASP A 73 1.83 -6.55 10.39
N ASN A 74 2.70 -5.87 11.14
CA ASN A 74 2.50 -4.46 11.49
C ASN A 74 2.41 -3.55 10.25
N GLU A 75 3.23 -3.79 9.23
CA GLU A 75 3.16 -3.02 7.98
C GLU A 75 1.87 -3.33 7.22
N LEU A 76 1.40 -4.58 7.20
CA LEU A 76 0.12 -4.96 6.58
C LEU A 76 -1.07 -4.30 7.30
N ASN A 77 -1.11 -4.34 8.64
CA ASN A 77 -2.16 -3.71 9.43
C ASN A 77 -2.20 -2.20 9.21
N LYS A 78 -1.04 -1.54 9.14
CA LYS A 78 -0.95 -0.12 8.79
C LYS A 78 -1.54 0.18 7.41
N ILE A 79 -1.17 -0.60 6.39
CA ILE A 79 -1.63 -0.41 5.01
C ILE A 79 -3.14 -0.65 4.91
N ASN A 80 -3.64 -1.73 5.53
CA ASN A 80 -5.07 -2.04 5.59
C ASN A 80 -5.85 -0.91 6.25
N ARG A 81 -5.41 -0.45 7.42
CA ARG A 81 -6.06 0.63 8.14
C ARG A 81 -6.15 1.89 7.28
N PHE A 82 -5.03 2.33 6.71
CA PHE A 82 -5.03 3.52 5.86
C PHE A 82 -5.95 3.38 4.65
N TYR A 83 -5.97 2.21 4.01
CA TYR A 83 -6.83 1.95 2.85
C TYR A 83 -8.32 2.02 3.24
N PHE A 84 -8.72 1.40 4.35
CA PHE A 84 -10.09 1.44 4.83
C PHE A 84 -10.51 2.84 5.27
N ASP A 85 -9.68 3.54 6.05
CA ASP A 85 -9.95 4.93 6.45
C ASP A 85 -10.24 5.78 5.20
N LYS A 86 -9.49 5.57 4.09
CA LYS A 86 -9.73 6.25 2.82
C LYS A 86 -10.98 5.81 2.09
N GLU A 87 -11.31 4.52 2.07
CA GLU A 87 -12.57 4.06 1.46
C GLU A 87 -13.79 4.63 2.20
N GLU A 88 -13.74 4.70 3.53
CA GLU A 88 -14.79 5.31 4.34
C GLU A 88 -14.94 6.80 4.04
N ASP A 89 -13.84 7.56 4.03
CA ASP A 89 -13.82 8.97 3.62
C ASP A 89 -14.46 9.17 2.24
N TYR A 90 -14.15 8.27 1.29
CA TYR A 90 -14.64 8.35 -0.08
C TYR A 90 -16.13 8.05 -0.21
N ILE A 91 -16.67 7.12 0.58
CA ILE A 91 -18.12 6.88 0.64
C ILE A 91 -18.85 8.15 1.09
N ILE A 92 -18.34 8.79 2.15
CA ILE A 92 -18.94 10.01 2.72
C ILE A 92 -18.87 11.14 1.68
N ARG A 93 -17.70 11.38 1.10
CA ARG A 93 -17.50 12.44 0.10
C ARG A 93 -18.33 12.25 -1.16
N LEU A 94 -18.53 11.01 -1.63
CA LEU A 94 -19.45 10.75 -2.74
C LEU A 94 -20.88 11.14 -2.38
N LYS A 95 -21.34 10.85 -1.16
CA LYS A 95 -22.69 11.24 -0.72
C LYS A 95 -22.86 12.76 -0.65
N GLU A 96 -21.86 13.47 -0.14
CA GLU A 96 -21.87 14.93 -0.12
C GLU A 96 -21.92 15.54 -1.53
N LEU A 97 -21.11 15.01 -2.45
CA LEU A 97 -21.12 15.44 -3.85
C LEU A 97 -22.45 15.14 -4.55
N GLN A 98 -23.09 14.00 -4.26
CA GLN A 98 -24.42 13.67 -4.76
C GLN A 98 -25.48 14.68 -4.31
N ILE A 99 -25.45 15.06 -3.02
CA ILE A 99 -26.37 16.06 -2.46
C ILE A 99 -26.15 17.43 -3.12
N ARG A 100 -24.88 17.85 -3.27
CA ARG A 100 -24.56 19.12 -3.93
C ARG A 100 -24.98 19.14 -5.41
N ALA A 101 -24.74 18.05 -6.13
CA ALA A 101 -25.13 17.92 -7.54
C ALA A 101 -26.66 17.96 -7.74
N ALA A 102 -27.45 17.53 -6.75
CA ALA A 102 -28.91 17.55 -6.81
C ALA A 102 -29.52 18.92 -6.47
N ASN A 103 -28.79 19.80 -5.77
CA ASN A 103 -29.30 21.07 -5.25
C ASN A 103 -28.66 22.31 -5.91
N LEU A 104 -28.24 22.19 -7.17
CA LEU A 104 -27.58 23.27 -7.91
C LEU A 104 -28.51 24.47 -8.12
N GLN A 105 -28.03 25.68 -7.80
CA GLN A 105 -28.76 26.94 -7.98
C GLN A 105 -28.21 27.81 -9.11
N SER A 106 -26.99 27.51 -9.60
CA SER A 106 -26.35 28.29 -10.67
C SER A 106 -25.37 27.45 -11.50
N ASP A 107 -25.04 27.95 -12.69
CA ASP A 107 -24.03 27.34 -13.56
C ASP A 107 -22.61 27.39 -12.95
N GLU A 108 -22.32 28.40 -12.13
CA GLU A 108 -21.04 28.50 -11.41
C GLU A 108 -20.91 27.37 -10.36
N GLU A 109 -21.97 27.13 -9.59
CA GLU A 109 -22.02 26.00 -8.64
C GLU A 109 -21.90 24.66 -9.36
N LYS A 110 -22.55 24.53 -10.52
CA LYS A 110 -22.47 23.33 -11.36
C LYS A 110 -21.03 23.07 -11.79
N LEU A 111 -20.33 24.10 -12.29
CA LEU A 111 -18.92 23.99 -12.68
C LEU A 111 -18.04 23.63 -11.49
N GLN A 112 -18.30 24.19 -10.30
CA GLN A 112 -17.54 23.86 -9.10
C GLN A 112 -17.75 22.40 -8.69
N VAL A 113 -18.99 21.91 -8.68
CA VAL A 113 -19.29 20.50 -8.38
C VAL A 113 -18.63 19.57 -9.40
N GLN A 114 -18.61 19.92 -10.70
CA GLN A 114 -17.92 19.14 -11.72
C GLN A 114 -16.41 19.02 -11.44
N LYS A 115 -15.75 20.13 -11.10
CA LYS A 115 -14.33 20.13 -10.72
C LYS A 115 -14.09 19.26 -9.49
N ASP A 116 -14.91 19.41 -8.46
CA ASP A 116 -14.77 18.65 -7.22
C ASP A 116 -14.93 17.13 -7.45
N ILE A 117 -15.84 16.72 -8.35
CA ILE A 117 -16.02 15.30 -8.72
C ILE A 117 -14.81 14.79 -9.50
N LEU A 118 -14.24 15.59 -10.42
CA LEU A 118 -13.03 15.21 -11.17
C LEU A 118 -11.82 15.03 -10.26
N ASP A 119 -11.60 15.97 -9.34
CA ASP A 119 -10.52 15.91 -8.36
C ASP A 119 -10.69 14.68 -7.45
N PHE A 120 -11.92 14.45 -6.97
CA PHE A 120 -12.25 13.27 -6.16
C PHE A 120 -12.03 11.96 -6.92
N HIS A 121 -12.39 11.88 -8.20
CA HIS A 121 -12.09 10.74 -9.04
C HIS A 121 -10.57 10.53 -9.19
N GLY A 122 -9.80 11.61 -9.36
CA GLY A 122 -8.34 11.58 -9.36
C GLY A 122 -7.75 11.03 -8.06
N GLU A 123 -8.27 11.42 -6.91
CA GLU A 123 -7.88 10.90 -5.59
C GLU A 123 -8.14 9.39 -5.45
N MET A 124 -9.24 8.88 -6.03
CA MET A 124 -9.52 7.43 -6.08
C MET A 124 -8.51 6.67 -6.94
N VAL A 125 -8.12 7.23 -8.09
CA VAL A 125 -7.05 6.65 -8.94
C VAL A 125 -5.72 6.59 -8.19
N LEU A 126 -5.41 7.61 -7.39
CA LEU A 126 -4.24 7.60 -6.51
C LEU A 126 -4.31 6.44 -5.50
N LEU A 127 -5.47 6.18 -4.89
CA LEU A 127 -5.66 5.07 -3.96
C LEU A 127 -5.52 3.69 -4.62
N LEU A 128 -5.99 3.53 -5.87
CA LEU A 128 -5.73 2.32 -6.67
C LEU A 128 -4.22 2.08 -6.84
N ASN A 129 -3.47 3.12 -7.20
CA ASN A 129 -2.03 3.00 -7.38
C ASN A 129 -1.32 2.73 -6.03
N TYR A 130 -1.79 3.32 -4.93
CA TYR A 130 -1.34 2.98 -3.58
C TYR A 130 -1.49 1.47 -3.30
N SER A 131 -2.65 0.88 -3.61
CA SER A 131 -2.89 -0.57 -3.44
C SER A 131 -1.89 -1.40 -4.27
N VAL A 132 -1.74 -1.09 -5.55
CA VAL A 132 -0.83 -1.81 -6.47
C VAL A 132 0.63 -1.76 -6.00
N LEU A 133 1.10 -0.59 -5.58
CA LEU A 133 2.47 -0.40 -5.11
C LEU A 133 2.73 -1.18 -3.81
N ASN A 134 1.82 -1.13 -2.84
CA ASN A 134 1.94 -1.86 -1.60
C ASN A 134 1.88 -3.38 -1.82
N PHE A 135 0.93 -3.86 -2.63
CA PHE A 135 0.82 -5.28 -2.99
C PHE A 135 2.11 -5.78 -3.64
N THR A 136 2.63 -5.03 -4.61
CA THR A 136 3.90 -5.37 -5.26
C THR A 136 5.05 -5.43 -4.25
N GLY A 137 5.07 -4.53 -3.27
CA GLY A 137 6.08 -4.50 -2.21
C GLY A 137 6.01 -5.70 -1.29
N VAL A 138 4.79 -6.08 -0.87
CA VAL A 138 4.52 -7.30 -0.09
C VAL A 138 4.98 -8.53 -0.88
N VAL A 139 4.48 -8.76 -2.10
CA VAL A 139 4.86 -9.93 -2.91
C VAL A 139 6.38 -10.02 -3.08
N LYS A 140 7.06 -8.89 -3.33
CA LYS A 140 8.52 -8.88 -3.50
C LYS A 140 9.29 -9.15 -2.21
N ILE A 141 8.82 -8.69 -1.06
CA ILE A 141 9.53 -8.93 0.21
C ILE A 141 9.36 -10.37 0.67
N VAL A 142 8.17 -10.91 0.43
CA VAL A 142 7.78 -12.28 0.73
C VAL A 142 8.54 -13.27 -0.14
N LYS A 143 8.54 -13.08 -1.46
CA LYS A 143 9.34 -13.91 -2.37
C LYS A 143 10.82 -13.90 -1.98
N LYS A 144 11.32 -12.75 -1.49
CA LYS A 144 12.70 -12.65 -0.98
C LYS A 144 12.91 -13.42 0.32
N HIS A 145 11.95 -13.40 1.23
CA HIS A 145 11.95 -14.21 2.45
C HIS A 145 11.99 -15.69 2.09
N ASN A 146 11.00 -16.18 1.32
CA ASN A 146 10.85 -17.60 0.99
C ASN A 146 12.09 -18.15 0.28
N LYS A 147 12.69 -17.39 -0.65
CA LYS A 147 13.94 -17.78 -1.32
C LYS A 147 15.14 -17.92 -0.36
N ARG A 148 15.17 -17.19 0.76
CA ARG A 148 16.25 -17.24 1.74
C ARG A 148 16.03 -18.29 2.82
N THR A 149 14.79 -18.49 3.22
CA THR A 149 14.43 -19.34 4.34
C THR A 149 14.11 -20.78 3.94
N GLY A 150 13.83 -21.03 2.66
CA GLY A 150 13.28 -22.31 2.18
C GLY A 150 11.85 -22.57 2.67
N THR A 151 11.19 -21.59 3.29
CA THR A 151 9.85 -21.74 3.87
C THR A 151 8.83 -20.96 3.05
N ASN A 152 7.61 -21.48 2.92
CA ASN A 152 6.50 -20.73 2.35
C ASN A 152 5.86 -19.86 3.43
N PHE A 153 6.09 -18.55 3.36
CA PHE A 153 5.27 -17.61 4.11
C PHE A 153 3.93 -17.45 3.41
N GLN A 154 2.85 -17.74 4.15
CA GLN A 154 1.47 -17.51 3.73
C GLN A 154 0.89 -16.37 4.58
N PHE A 155 0.22 -15.42 3.94
CA PHE A 155 -0.50 -14.33 4.62
C PHE A 155 -1.98 -14.68 4.58
N SER A 156 -2.72 -14.20 5.57
CA SER A 156 -4.17 -14.06 5.51
C SER A 156 -4.60 -13.12 4.37
N SER A 157 -5.90 -13.03 4.13
CA SER A 157 -6.47 -12.12 3.14
C SER A 157 -5.92 -10.70 3.32
N LEU A 158 -5.70 -10.00 2.21
CA LEU A 158 -5.20 -8.63 2.17
C LEU A 158 -6.35 -7.71 1.73
N PRO A 159 -7.13 -7.14 2.65
CA PRO A 159 -8.28 -6.31 2.28
C PRO A 159 -7.94 -5.15 1.35
N PHE A 160 -6.77 -4.52 1.49
CA PHE A 160 -6.32 -3.46 0.58
C PHE A 160 -6.18 -3.90 -0.90
N PHE A 161 -6.26 -5.21 -1.18
CA PHE A 161 -6.24 -5.77 -2.53
C PHE A 161 -7.63 -5.77 -3.20
N SER A 162 -8.70 -5.77 -2.42
CA SER A 162 -10.07 -5.71 -2.94
C SER A 162 -10.40 -4.26 -3.29
N THR A 163 -10.50 -3.97 -4.59
CA THR A 163 -10.73 -2.63 -5.12
C THR A 163 -12.14 -2.46 -5.71
N ASP A 164 -13.01 -3.46 -5.51
CA ASP A 164 -14.36 -3.48 -6.08
C ASP A 164 -15.23 -2.32 -5.63
N LEU A 165 -15.11 -1.92 -4.35
CA LEU A 165 -15.82 -0.76 -3.83
C LEU A 165 -15.32 0.52 -4.52
N LEU A 166 -14.01 0.70 -4.59
CA LEU A 166 -13.39 1.86 -5.23
C LEU A 166 -13.81 1.98 -6.71
N TYR A 167 -13.85 0.88 -7.46
CA TYR A 167 -14.35 0.87 -8.83
C TYR A 167 -15.83 1.27 -8.93
N LYS A 168 -16.67 0.84 -7.98
CA LYS A 168 -18.08 1.26 -7.93
C LYS A 168 -18.19 2.77 -7.70
N LEU A 169 -17.43 3.31 -6.73
CA LEU A 169 -17.43 4.75 -6.43
C LEU A 169 -16.94 5.59 -7.63
N MET A 170 -15.90 5.13 -8.33
CA MET A 170 -15.40 5.78 -9.55
C MET A 170 -16.46 5.78 -10.66
N LYS A 171 -17.15 4.66 -10.88
CA LYS A 171 -18.23 4.57 -11.87
C LYS A 171 -19.41 5.49 -11.55
N GLU A 172 -19.73 5.68 -10.27
CA GLU A 172 -20.75 6.65 -9.85
C GLU A 172 -20.29 8.08 -10.16
N CYS A 173 -19.03 8.42 -9.93
CA CYS A 173 -18.48 9.74 -10.32
C CYS A 173 -18.57 9.98 -11.82
N GLU A 174 -18.20 8.99 -12.65
CA GLU A 174 -18.34 9.08 -14.11
C GLU A 174 -19.80 9.32 -14.53
N THR A 175 -20.74 8.63 -13.88
CA THR A 175 -22.18 8.77 -14.15
C THR A 175 -22.68 10.16 -13.76
N MET A 176 -22.25 10.68 -12.61
CA MET A 176 -22.57 12.05 -12.17
C MET A 176 -22.02 13.09 -13.15
N LEU A 177 -20.76 12.96 -13.58
CA LEU A 177 -20.16 13.87 -14.55
C LEU A 177 -20.90 13.85 -15.89
N ARG A 178 -21.26 12.68 -16.41
CA ARG A 178 -22.04 12.58 -17.66
C ARG A 178 -23.34 13.36 -17.58
N ARG A 179 -24.11 13.19 -16.50
CA ARG A 179 -25.37 13.92 -16.27
C ARG A 179 -25.17 15.43 -16.17
N LEU A 180 -24.07 15.86 -15.56
CA LEU A 180 -23.77 17.29 -15.42
C LEU A 180 -23.29 17.92 -16.74
N PHE A 181 -22.50 17.21 -17.55
CA PHE A 181 -21.99 17.74 -18.82
C PHE A 181 -22.98 17.65 -19.98
N PHE A 182 -23.75 16.57 -20.02
CA PHE A 182 -24.72 16.28 -21.07
C PHE A 182 -26.05 15.99 -20.38
N PRO A 183 -26.78 17.02 -19.92
CA PRO A 183 -28.16 16.81 -19.49
C PRO A 183 -28.91 16.16 -20.66
N ASP A 184 -29.64 15.07 -20.41
CA ASP A 184 -30.37 14.37 -21.45
C ASP A 184 -31.24 15.37 -22.22
N ASP A 185 -31.00 15.51 -23.53
CA ASP A 185 -31.81 16.34 -24.42
C ASP A 185 -33.27 15.84 -24.29
N THR A 186 -34.13 16.71 -23.76
CA THR A 186 -35.58 16.49 -23.68
C THR A 186 -36.27 17.25 -24.80
#